data_AF-A0A633B0A8-F1
#
_entry.id   AF-A0A633B0A8-F1
#
_cell.length_a   1.000
_cell.length_b   1.000
_cell.length_c   1.000
_cell.angle_alpha   90.00
_cell.angle_beta   90.00
_cell.angle_gamma   90.00
#
_symmetry.space_group_name_H-M   'P 1'
#
loop_
_entity.id
_entity.type
_entity.pdbx_description
1 polymer ?
#
loop_
_entity_poly.entity_id
_entity_poly.type
_entity_poly.pdbx_seq_one_letter_code
_entity_poly.pdbx_strand_id
1 'polypeptide(L)'
;MEKCIICLEEKEATSFGEEHVIPETIGGNYIINNVCNSCNSNLGQKVDIKIINEFLPVCLRHEKDIRGKSGLLPIMFPGTFENEFDKKEKYRLEHDENGNIRPVLIYKQPSIKKIEEEIYSIQIAFDNSLSEDEMLKKSKQIISKEMKRRGVETYDINGCFEKVNT
;
A
#
# COMPACT_ATOMS: atom_id res chain seq x y z
N MET A 1 -25.39 -35.19 10.98
CA MET A 1 -25.81 -33.91 10.38
C MET A 1 -25.92 -32.86 11.47
N GLU A 2 -25.51 -31.64 11.16
CA GLU A 2 -25.51 -30.48 12.06
C GLU A 2 -26.13 -29.27 11.36
N LYS A 3 -26.68 -28.32 12.12
CA LYS A 3 -27.35 -27.13 11.57
C LYS A 3 -26.45 -25.91 11.69
N CYS A 4 -26.21 -25.23 10.57
CA CYS A 4 -25.46 -23.97 10.55
C CYS A 4 -26.28 -22.82 11.14
N ILE A 5 -25.72 -22.06 12.06
CA ILE A 5 -26.43 -20.91 12.67
C ILE A 5 -26.60 -19.71 11.73
N ILE A 6 -25.83 -19.63 10.64
CA ILE A 6 -25.87 -18.52 9.69
C ILE A 6 -26.86 -18.78 8.56
N CYS A 7 -26.70 -19.89 7.82
CA CYS A 7 -27.60 -20.21 6.70
C CYS A 7 -28.81 -21.07 7.10
N LEU A 8 -28.86 -21.58 8.34
CA LEU A 8 -29.94 -22.42 8.87
C LEU A 8 -30.13 -23.77 8.14
N GLU A 9 -29.21 -24.15 7.26
CA GLU A 9 -29.21 -25.44 6.55
C GLU A 9 -28.57 -26.56 7.40
N GLU A 10 -29.09 -27.78 7.25
CA GLU A 10 -28.46 -28.99 7.78
C GLU A 10 -27.39 -29.51 6.83
N LYS A 11 -26.20 -29.81 7.36
CA LYS A 11 -25.04 -30.28 6.58
C LYS A 11 -24.32 -31.41 7.30
N GLU A 12 -23.43 -32.09 6.59
CA GLU A 12 -22.53 -33.07 7.19
C GLU A 12 -21.62 -32.41 8.22
N ALA A 13 -21.31 -33.10 9.32
CA ALA A 13 -20.45 -32.56 10.38
C ALA A 13 -19.05 -32.16 9.86
N THR A 14 -18.56 -32.83 8.81
CA THR A 14 -17.30 -32.51 8.12
C THR A 14 -17.33 -31.17 7.38
N SER A 15 -18.51 -30.56 7.19
CA SER A 15 -18.67 -29.25 6.56
C SER A 15 -18.55 -28.08 7.55
N PHE A 16 -18.23 -28.37 8.81
CA PHE A 16 -18.05 -27.39 9.88
C PHE A 16 -16.59 -27.31 10.28
N GLY A 17 -16.20 -26.16 10.82
CA GLY A 17 -14.86 -25.86 11.29
C GLY A 17 -14.92 -24.81 12.38
N GLU A 18 -13.75 -24.46 12.89
CA GLU A 18 -13.61 -23.38 13.89
C GLU A 18 -13.89 -22.03 13.22
N GLU A 19 -14.81 -21.27 13.80
CA GLU A 19 -15.10 -19.89 13.43
C GLU A 19 -14.76 -18.95 14.57
N HIS A 20 -14.07 -17.86 14.25
CA HIS A 20 -13.72 -16.80 15.18
C HIS A 20 -14.80 -15.72 15.16
N VAL A 21 -15.59 -15.61 16.24
CA VAL A 21 -16.67 -14.62 16.34
C VAL A 21 -16.14 -13.19 16.30
N ILE A 22 -14.96 -12.98 16.89
CA ILE A 22 -14.16 -11.76 16.73
C ILE A 22 -12.90 -12.19 16.00
N PRO A 23 -12.50 -11.53 14.90
CA PRO A 23 -11.34 -11.96 14.14
C PRO A 23 -10.07 -12.02 15.00
N GLU A 24 -9.36 -13.13 14.93
CA GLU A 24 -8.05 -13.32 15.59
C GLU A 24 -7.05 -12.22 15.21
N THR A 25 -7.16 -11.69 13.99
CA THR A 25 -6.29 -10.61 13.49
C THR A 25 -6.39 -9.31 14.30
N ILE A 26 -7.42 -9.17 15.15
CA ILE A 26 -7.59 -8.05 16.08
C ILE A 26 -7.57 -8.51 17.55
N GLY A 27 -7.09 -9.74 17.81
CA GLY A 27 -6.95 -10.32 19.15
C GLY A 27 -8.18 -11.07 19.67
N GLY A 28 -9.13 -11.41 18.78
CA GLY A 28 -10.27 -12.23 19.16
C GLY A 28 -9.89 -13.68 19.44
N ASN A 29 -10.45 -14.25 20.53
CA ASN A 29 -10.17 -15.64 20.95
C ASN A 29 -11.46 -16.44 21.19
N TYR A 30 -12.64 -15.90 20.84
CA TYR A 30 -13.90 -16.59 21.04
C TYR A 30 -14.25 -17.43 19.80
N ILE A 31 -14.21 -18.74 19.98
CA ILE A 31 -14.35 -19.74 18.91
C ILE A 31 -15.70 -20.46 19.03
N ILE A 32 -16.37 -20.66 17.90
CA ILE A 32 -17.59 -21.45 17.77
C ILE A 32 -17.44 -22.45 16.62
N ASN A 33 -18.15 -23.60 16.72
CA ASN A 33 -18.00 -24.70 15.76
C ASN A 33 -19.30 -25.01 14.98
N ASN A 34 -20.34 -24.19 15.14
CA ASN A 34 -21.66 -24.39 14.56
C ASN A 34 -21.91 -23.52 13.31
N VAL A 35 -20.84 -23.06 12.66
CA VAL A 35 -20.87 -22.33 11.39
C VAL A 35 -20.25 -23.20 10.30
N CYS A 36 -20.98 -23.44 9.22
CA CYS A 36 -20.42 -24.22 8.10
C CYS A 36 -19.32 -23.45 7.36
N ASN A 37 -18.36 -24.17 6.78
CA ASN A 37 -17.16 -23.63 6.13
C ASN A 37 -17.47 -22.60 5.03
N SER A 38 -18.58 -22.77 4.29
CA SER A 38 -19.00 -21.81 3.26
C SER A 38 -19.44 -20.47 3.86
N CYS A 39 -20.16 -20.50 5.00
CA CYS A 39 -20.59 -19.29 5.68
C CYS A 39 -19.42 -18.59 6.36
N ASN A 40 -18.58 -19.34 7.09
CA ASN A 40 -17.34 -18.85 7.69
C ASN A 40 -16.47 -18.14 6.63
N SER A 41 -16.17 -18.82 5.51
CA SER A 41 -15.37 -18.21 4.43
C SER A 41 -15.99 -16.92 3.88
N ASN A 42 -17.32 -16.85 3.77
CA ASN A 42 -18.02 -15.66 3.30
C ASN A 42 -17.99 -14.51 4.32
N LEU A 43 -18.05 -14.80 5.63
CA LEU A 43 -17.86 -13.82 6.70
C LEU A 43 -16.45 -13.24 6.65
N GLY A 44 -15.43 -14.10 6.60
CA GLY A 44 -14.03 -13.68 6.49
C GLY A 44 -13.75 -12.77 5.28
N GLN A 45 -14.28 -13.13 4.10
CA GLN A 45 -14.02 -12.39 2.86
C GLN A 45 -14.83 -11.10 2.70
N LYS A 46 -15.98 -10.95 3.36
CA LYS A 46 -16.89 -9.81 3.11
C LYS A 46 -17.15 -8.92 4.32
N VAL A 47 -17.11 -9.49 5.52
CA VAL A 47 -17.43 -8.81 6.77
C VAL A 47 -16.15 -8.50 7.52
N ASP A 48 -15.38 -9.53 7.87
CA ASP A 48 -14.17 -9.35 8.70
C ASP A 48 -13.17 -8.45 8.01
N ILE A 49 -12.95 -8.62 6.70
CA ILE A 49 -12.02 -7.79 5.95
C ILE A 49 -12.35 -6.29 6.02
N LYS A 50 -13.62 -5.93 6.17
CA LYS A 50 -14.03 -4.53 6.33
C LYS A 50 -13.67 -4.06 7.72
N ILE A 51 -13.99 -4.85 8.75
CA ILE A 51 -13.71 -4.52 10.15
C ILE A 51 -12.20 -4.39 10.39
N ILE A 52 -11.39 -5.38 10.02
CA ILE A 52 -9.96 -5.42 10.34
C ILE A 52 -9.14 -4.27 9.72
N ASN A 53 -9.67 -3.62 8.68
CA ASN A 53 -9.02 -2.55 7.94
C ASN A 53 -9.53 -1.15 8.33
N GLU A 54 -10.53 -1.06 9.21
CA GLU A 54 -10.97 0.22 9.77
C GLU A 54 -9.93 0.80 10.73
N PHE A 55 -9.99 2.11 10.94
CA PHE A 55 -9.01 2.86 11.75
C PHE A 55 -8.88 2.31 13.17
N LEU A 56 -9.99 2.09 13.87
CA LEU A 56 -9.97 1.65 15.28
C LEU A 56 -9.33 0.26 15.47
N PRO A 57 -9.72 -0.80 14.72
CA PRO A 57 -9.04 -2.09 14.78
C PRO A 57 -7.56 -2.02 14.42
N VAL A 58 -7.20 -1.18 13.44
CA VAL A 58 -5.78 -0.98 13.09
C VAL A 58 -5.01 -0.33 14.24
N CYS A 59 -5.57 0.68 14.93
CA CYS A 59 -4.97 1.26 16.13
C CYS A 59 -4.78 0.23 17.25
N LEU A 60 -5.78 -0.60 17.52
CA LEU A 60 -5.69 -1.66 18.53
C LEU A 60 -4.57 -2.66 18.22
N ARG A 61 -4.41 -3.02 16.95
CA ARG A 61 -3.31 -3.91 16.52
C ARG A 61 -1.94 -3.29 16.76
N HIS A 62 -1.79 -1.98 16.55
CA HIS A 62 -0.56 -1.25 16.89
C HIS A 62 -0.32 -1.22 18.40
N GLU A 63 -1.34 -0.88 19.19
CA GLU A 63 -1.24 -0.80 20.65
C GLU A 63 -0.84 -2.15 21.28
N LYS A 64 -1.31 -3.27 20.70
CA LYS A 64 -1.11 -4.62 21.21
C LYS A 64 -0.06 -5.44 20.46
N ASP A 65 0.65 -4.84 19.50
CA ASP A 65 1.58 -5.51 18.57
C ASP A 65 1.01 -6.77 17.89
N ILE A 66 -0.26 -6.74 17.48
CA ILE A 66 -0.95 -7.87 16.83
C ILE A 66 -0.61 -7.90 15.34
N ARG A 67 0.38 -8.72 15.02
CA ARG A 67 0.88 -8.95 13.67
C ARG A 67 -0.03 -9.90 12.90
N GLY A 68 -0.23 -9.62 11.61
CA GLY A 68 -0.96 -10.53 10.73
C GLY A 68 -0.13 -11.77 10.40
N LYS A 69 -0.67 -12.66 9.55
CA LYS A 69 0.04 -13.86 9.05
C LYS A 69 1.35 -13.52 8.31
N SER A 70 1.50 -12.31 7.80
CA SER A 70 2.74 -11.81 7.18
C SER A 70 3.83 -11.42 8.18
N GLY A 71 3.54 -11.42 9.49
CA GLY A 71 4.47 -10.92 10.52
C GLY A 71 4.54 -9.39 10.63
N LEU A 72 3.78 -8.67 9.80
CA LEU A 72 3.79 -7.20 9.74
C LEU A 72 2.59 -6.60 10.49
N LEU A 73 2.83 -5.43 11.08
CA LEU A 73 1.74 -4.55 11.53
C LEU A 73 1.08 -3.88 10.33
N PRO A 74 -0.26 -3.71 10.33
CA PRO A 74 -0.96 -2.99 9.27
C PRO A 74 -0.51 -1.52 9.22
N ILE A 75 -0.56 -0.89 8.05
CA ILE A 75 -0.27 0.54 7.93
C ILE A 75 -1.50 1.33 8.40
N MET A 76 -1.34 2.18 9.42
CA MET A 76 -2.45 2.96 10.01
C MET A 76 -3.12 3.91 9.02
N PHE A 77 -2.30 4.54 8.17
CA PHE A 77 -2.75 5.50 7.19
C PHE A 77 -2.34 5.01 5.80
N PRO A 78 -3.10 4.06 5.21
CA PRO A 78 -2.85 3.63 3.86
C PRO A 78 -3.24 4.76 2.90
N GLY A 79 -2.38 5.07 1.92
CA GLY A 79 -2.69 6.10 0.94
C GLY A 79 -1.48 6.85 0.43
N THR A 80 -1.77 7.97 -0.23
CA THR A 80 -0.76 8.93 -0.68
C THR A 80 -1.03 10.26 0.02
N PHE A 81 0.00 10.79 0.66
CA PHE A 81 -0.01 12.04 1.40
C PHE A 81 0.72 13.11 0.58
N GLU A 82 0.25 14.35 0.64
CA GLU A 82 0.94 15.49 0.04
C GLU A 82 1.71 16.22 1.15
N ASN A 83 2.89 16.75 0.84
CA ASN A 83 3.61 17.62 1.77
C ASN A 83 2.81 18.92 1.94
N GLU A 84 2.61 19.35 3.19
CA GLU A 84 1.92 20.61 3.48
C GLU A 84 2.70 21.83 2.96
N PHE A 85 4.02 21.76 2.94
CA PHE A 85 4.90 22.85 2.48
C PHE A 85 5.12 22.83 0.97
N ASP A 86 5.07 21.67 0.34
CA ASP A 86 5.20 21.50 -1.11
C ASP A 86 4.22 20.44 -1.64
N LYS A 87 3.02 20.86 -2.06
CA LYS A 87 1.98 19.94 -2.60
C LYS A 87 2.42 19.11 -3.80
N LYS A 88 3.59 19.42 -4.39
CA LYS A 88 4.19 18.66 -5.49
C LYS A 88 5.00 17.46 -5.00
N GLU A 89 5.30 17.39 -3.71
CA GLU A 89 5.88 16.23 -3.03
C GLU A 89 4.78 15.33 -2.47
N LYS A 90 4.82 14.06 -2.88
CA LYS A 90 3.86 13.03 -2.47
C LYS A 90 4.58 11.87 -1.81
N TYR A 91 4.07 11.43 -0.67
CA TYR A 91 4.61 10.34 0.13
C TYR A 91 3.60 9.21 0.29
N ARG A 92 4.09 8.00 0.54
CA ARG A 92 3.29 6.85 1.00
C ARG A 92 4.04 6.19 2.14
N LEU A 93 3.29 5.57 3.06
CA LEU A 93 3.87 4.71 4.07
C LEU A 93 4.09 3.31 3.48
N GLU A 94 5.28 2.74 3.68
CA GLU A 94 5.65 1.38 3.28
C GLU A 94 6.43 0.70 4.40
N HIS A 95 6.51 -0.63 4.37
CA HIS A 95 7.38 -1.40 5.26
C HIS A 95 8.81 -1.42 4.74
N ASP A 96 9.79 -1.27 5.63
CA ASP A 96 11.21 -1.51 5.32
C ASP A 96 11.56 -3.02 5.40
N GLU A 97 12.83 -3.35 5.16
CA GLU A 97 13.35 -4.72 5.21
C GLU A 97 13.21 -5.37 6.60
N ASN A 98 13.11 -4.58 7.66
CA ASN A 98 12.92 -5.02 9.03
C ASN A 98 11.44 -5.06 9.45
N GLY A 99 10.52 -4.70 8.54
CA GLY A 99 9.09 -4.62 8.81
C GLY A 99 8.63 -3.37 9.56
N ASN A 100 9.48 -2.35 9.70
CA ASN A 100 9.09 -1.06 10.26
C ASN A 100 8.39 -0.19 9.21
N ILE A 101 7.47 0.66 9.64
CA ILE A 101 6.75 1.57 8.74
C ILE A 101 7.59 2.83 8.54
N ARG A 102 7.88 3.17 7.27
CA ARG A 102 8.60 4.39 6.87
C ARG A 102 7.87 5.16 5.77
N PRO A 103 8.00 6.50 5.71
CA PRO A 103 7.56 7.27 4.56
C PRO A 103 8.50 7.05 3.37
N VAL A 104 7.93 6.88 2.18
CA VAL A 104 8.64 6.77 0.89
C VAL A 104 8.14 7.88 -0.02
N LEU A 105 9.07 8.64 -0.61
CA LEU A 105 8.76 9.67 -1.60
C LEU A 105 8.30 8.99 -2.90
N ILE A 106 7.04 9.19 -3.28
CA ILE A 106 6.48 8.70 -4.53
C ILE A 106 6.89 9.61 -5.68
N TYR A 107 6.75 10.92 -5.46
CA TYR A 107 6.89 11.90 -6.52
C TYR A 107 7.19 13.27 -5.95
N LYS A 108 8.28 13.87 -6.42
CA LYS A 108 8.48 15.31 -6.40
C LYS A 108 8.37 15.78 -7.84
N GLN A 109 7.55 16.79 -8.14
CA GLN A 109 7.54 17.34 -9.50
C GLN A 109 8.97 17.71 -9.91
N PRO A 110 9.43 17.27 -11.09
CA PRO A 110 10.75 17.66 -11.56
C PRO A 110 10.86 19.17 -11.67
N SER A 111 12.01 19.70 -11.25
CA SER A 111 12.37 21.08 -11.52
C SER A 111 12.81 21.18 -12.99
N ILE A 112 12.08 21.94 -13.78
CA ILE A 112 12.36 22.12 -15.22
C ILE A 112 12.84 23.55 -15.45
N LYS A 113 14.02 23.71 -16.03
CA LYS A 113 14.61 25.00 -16.39
C LYS A 113 14.88 25.03 -17.90
N LYS A 114 14.41 26.08 -18.58
CA LYS A 114 14.75 26.34 -19.98
C LYS A 114 16.19 26.88 -20.03
N ILE A 115 17.07 26.22 -20.77
CA ILE A 115 18.46 26.66 -20.98
C ILE A 115 18.55 27.46 -22.28
N GLU A 116 17.95 26.93 -23.36
CA GLU A 116 17.93 27.55 -24.69
C GLU A 116 16.52 27.45 -25.30
N GLU A 117 16.30 27.99 -26.50
CA GLU A 117 14.97 28.07 -27.14
C GLU A 117 14.19 26.74 -27.14
N GLU A 118 14.90 25.61 -27.27
CA GLU A 118 14.32 24.26 -27.32
C GLU A 118 14.97 23.27 -26.34
N ILE A 119 15.93 23.70 -25.52
CA ILE A 119 16.66 22.83 -24.58
C ILE A 119 16.22 23.08 -23.14
N TYR A 120 15.82 22.00 -22.46
CA TYR A 120 15.37 22.01 -21.07
C TYR A 120 16.24 21.10 -20.20
N SER A 121 16.63 21.59 -19.02
CA SER A 121 17.20 20.79 -17.95
C SER A 121 16.11 20.35 -16.98
N ILE A 122 16.13 19.05 -16.64
CA ILE A 122 15.16 18.42 -15.75
C ILE A 122 15.91 17.81 -14.56
N GLN A 123 15.59 18.25 -13.35
CA GLN A 123 16.12 17.67 -12.11
C GLN A 123 15.03 16.84 -11.41
N ILE A 124 15.36 15.60 -11.08
CA ILE A 124 14.47 14.65 -10.38
C ILE A 124 15.15 14.19 -9.10
N ALA A 125 14.44 14.31 -7.97
CA ALA A 125 14.90 13.77 -6.70
C ALA A 125 14.39 12.34 -6.51
N PHE A 126 15.26 11.47 -6.02
CA PHE A 126 14.95 10.09 -5.67
C PHE A 126 15.37 9.82 -4.23
N ASP A 127 14.76 8.81 -3.62
CA ASP A 127 15.27 8.25 -2.36
C ASP A 127 16.62 7.58 -2.61
N ASN A 128 17.54 7.70 -1.65
CA ASN A 128 18.88 7.13 -1.72
C ASN A 128 18.89 5.59 -1.75
N SER A 129 17.76 4.95 -1.45
CA SER A 129 17.63 3.49 -1.47
C SER A 129 17.49 2.89 -2.87
N LEU A 130 17.37 3.69 -3.93
CA LEU A 130 17.19 3.19 -5.30
C LEU A 130 18.52 2.98 -6.01
N SER A 131 18.66 1.86 -6.73
CA SER A 131 19.80 1.64 -7.63
C SER A 131 19.78 2.59 -8.83
N GLU A 132 20.94 2.82 -9.46
CA GLU A 132 21.04 3.70 -10.64
C GLU A 132 20.13 3.25 -11.79
N ASP A 133 20.03 1.94 -12.04
CA ASP A 133 19.15 1.37 -13.07
C ASP A 133 17.66 1.62 -12.78
N GLU A 134 17.26 1.50 -11.52
CA GLU A 134 15.88 1.79 -11.10
C GLU A 134 15.57 3.29 -11.19
N MET A 135 16.51 4.15 -10.80
CA MET A 135 16.41 5.59 -10.96
C MET A 135 16.25 5.96 -12.44
N LEU A 136 17.04 5.36 -13.33
CA LEU A 136 16.95 5.55 -14.78
C LEU A 136 15.60 5.11 -15.35
N LYS A 137 15.07 3.97 -14.90
CA LYS A 137 13.76 3.48 -15.34
C LYS A 137 12.63 4.40 -14.87
N LYS A 138 12.66 4.81 -13.61
CA LYS A 138 11.66 5.70 -13.01
C LYS A 138 11.74 7.12 -13.59
N SER A 139 12.92 7.64 -13.87
CA SER A 139 13.11 8.98 -14.45
C SER A 139 12.47 9.09 -15.84
N LYS A 140 12.66 8.10 -16.72
CA LYS A 140 11.99 8.03 -18.03
C LYS A 140 10.46 8.02 -17.90
N GLN A 141 9.93 7.29 -16.92
CA GLN A 141 8.49 7.28 -16.63
C GLN A 141 7.98 8.64 -16.13
N ILE A 142 8.77 9.34 -15.30
CA ILE A 142 8.43 10.67 -14.79
C ILE A 142 8.43 11.70 -15.93
N ILE A 143 9.48 11.73 -16.74
CA ILE A 143 9.63 12.66 -17.87
C ILE A 143 8.48 12.47 -18.86
N SER A 144 8.18 11.22 -19.26
CA SER A 144 7.08 10.94 -20.21
C SER A 144 5.73 11.41 -19.70
N LYS A 145 5.43 11.24 -18.40
CA LYS A 145 4.19 11.75 -17.79
C LYS A 145 4.16 13.29 -17.79
N GLU A 146 5.28 13.94 -17.52
CA GLU A 146 5.36 15.39 -17.45
C GLU A 146 5.25 16.05 -18.84
N MET A 147 5.88 15.46 -19.86
CA MET A 147 5.75 15.90 -21.25
C MET A 147 4.30 15.80 -21.73
N LYS A 148 3.63 14.66 -21.45
CA LYS A 148 2.20 14.49 -21.75
C LYS A 148 1.32 15.53 -21.08
N ARG A 149 1.56 15.85 -19.80
CA ARG A 149 0.81 16.90 -19.07
C ARG A 149 0.95 18.28 -19.70
N ARG A 150 2.07 18.55 -20.38
CA ARG A 150 2.39 19.82 -21.02
C ARG A 150 2.04 19.86 -22.51
N GLY A 151 1.45 18.78 -23.04
CA GLY A 151 1.08 18.70 -24.46
C GLY A 151 2.26 18.54 -25.42
N VAL A 152 3.42 18.06 -24.93
CA VAL A 152 4.60 17.82 -25.77
C VAL A 152 4.52 16.39 -26.33
N GLU A 153 4.34 16.27 -27.64
CA GLU A 153 4.18 14.99 -28.34
C GLU A 153 5.52 14.35 -28.76
N THR A 154 6.52 15.19 -29.05
CA THR A 154 7.85 14.76 -29.48
C THR A 154 8.92 15.39 -28.60
N TYR A 155 9.77 14.57 -28.00
CA TYR A 155 10.93 15.00 -27.23
C TYR A 155 12.04 13.98 -27.38
N ASP A 156 13.28 14.44 -27.32
CA ASP A 156 14.48 13.60 -27.28
C ASP A 156 15.17 13.76 -25.92
N ILE A 157 15.72 12.67 -25.39
CA ILE A 157 16.48 12.67 -24.14
C ILE A 157 17.96 12.51 -24.51
N ASN A 158 18.56 13.60 -25.00
CA ASN A 158 19.99 13.68 -25.26
C ASN A 158 20.70 14.23 -24.02
N GLY A 159 21.21 13.37 -23.14
CA GLY A 159 22.27 13.77 -22.21
C GLY A 159 22.12 13.34 -20.75
N CYS A 160 23.14 12.60 -20.31
CA CYS A 160 23.70 12.44 -18.97
C CYS A 160 22.76 12.45 -17.75
N PHE A 161 22.61 11.27 -17.15
CA PHE A 161 22.20 11.12 -15.76
C PHE A 161 23.42 11.41 -14.87
N GLU A 162 23.64 12.69 -14.55
CA GLU A 162 24.64 13.06 -13.56
C GLU A 162 23.99 13.07 -12.17
N LYS A 163 24.52 12.25 -11.26
CA LYS A 163 24.13 12.27 -9.86
C LYS A 163 24.65 13.57 -9.25
N VAL A 164 23.75 14.51 -9.01
CA VAL A 164 24.07 15.73 -8.25
C VAL A 164 24.04 15.36 -6.77
N ASN A 165 25.20 15.02 -6.21
CA ASN A 165 25.34 14.93 -4.75
C ASN A 165 25.23 16.36 -4.20
N THR A 166 24.19 16.61 -3.39
CA THR A 166 24.06 17.83 -2.57
C THR A 166 24.26 17.49 -1.12
#